data_AF-A0A1F8N858-F1
#
_entry.id   AF-A0A1F8N858-F1
#
_cell.length_a   1.000
_cell.length_b   1.000
_cell.length_c   1.000
_cell.angle_alpha   90.00
_cell.angle_beta   90.00
_cell.angle_gamma   90.00
#
_symmetry.space_group_name_H-M   'P 1'
#
loop_
_entity.id
_entity.type
_entity.pdbx_description
1 polymer ?
#
loop_
_entity_poly.entity_id
_entity_poly.type
_entity_poly.pdbx_seq_one_letter_code
_entity_poly.pdbx_strand_id
1 'polypeptide(L)'
;MELFAANELRLNKNVKKGDKESLLSLFSPEDRFKNTRVLVDAVENTTVSVSLENLGEIDLKLGDDMEKGQKKTIMTLFWFNERSKLITMMKDAGAGDTVKINMYKLD
;
A
#
# COMPACT_ATOMS: atom_id res chain seq x y z
N MET A 1 15.28 4.37 6.68
CA MET A 1 14.24 3.73 5.84
C MET A 1 14.50 2.24 5.73
N GLU A 2 13.64 1.45 6.37
CA GLU A 2 13.74 -0.01 6.42
C GLU A 2 12.55 -0.64 5.70
N LEU A 3 12.74 -1.71 4.91
CA LEU A 3 11.63 -2.37 4.21
C LEU A 3 10.70 -3.04 5.23
N PHE A 4 9.48 -2.52 5.34
CA PHE A 4 8.46 -2.98 6.29
C PHE A 4 7.66 -4.17 5.76
N ALA A 5 7.20 -4.09 4.52
CA ALA A 5 6.45 -5.15 3.85
C ALA A 5 6.49 -4.94 2.33
N ALA A 6 6.23 -6.00 1.56
CA ALA A 6 6.12 -5.91 0.11
C ALA A 6 5.04 -6.89 -0.40
N ASN A 7 4.38 -6.53 -1.51
CA ASN A 7 3.41 -7.40 -2.17
C ASN A 7 3.24 -7.04 -3.65
N GLU A 8 2.60 -7.93 -4.40
CA GLU A 8 2.20 -7.69 -5.79
C GLU A 8 0.68 -7.69 -5.90
N LEU A 9 0.13 -6.60 -6.43
CA LEU A 9 -1.29 -6.37 -6.57
C LEU A 9 -1.67 -6.06 -8.00
N ARG A 10 -2.88 -6.45 -8.39
CA ARG A 10 -3.41 -6.16 -9.71
C ARG A 10 -4.29 -4.92 -9.68
N LEU A 11 -4.07 -4.01 -10.63
CA LEU A 11 -4.95 -2.86 -10.84
C LEU A 11 -6.35 -3.33 -11.29
N ASN A 12 -7.38 -2.74 -10.71
CA ASN A 12 -8.78 -2.99 -11.07
C ASN A 12 -9.30 -2.02 -12.14
N LYS A 13 -8.54 -0.97 -12.46
CA LYS A 13 -8.96 0.10 -13.37
C LYS A 13 -7.75 0.68 -14.11
N ASN A 14 -8.04 1.32 -15.24
CA ASN A 14 -7.08 2.18 -15.91
C ASN A 14 -6.86 3.44 -15.09
N VAL A 15 -5.63 3.93 -15.08
CA VAL A 15 -5.24 5.21 -14.47
C VAL A 15 -4.38 6.00 -15.44
N LYS A 16 -4.50 7.32 -15.40
CA LYS A 16 -3.71 8.27 -16.15
C LYS A 16 -2.79 9.05 -15.24
N LYS A 17 -1.68 9.53 -15.79
CA LYS A 17 -0.80 10.48 -15.11
C LYS A 17 -1.61 11.69 -14.62
N GLY A 18 -1.47 12.01 -13.33
CA GLY A 18 -2.17 13.09 -12.66
C GLY A 18 -3.50 12.68 -12.01
N ASP A 19 -4.01 11.47 -12.27
CA ASP A 19 -5.16 10.94 -11.55
C ASP A 19 -4.87 10.86 -10.04
N LYS A 20 -5.91 11.04 -9.23
CA LYS A 20 -5.83 10.96 -7.77
C LYS A 20 -6.64 9.77 -7.31
N GLU A 21 -5.97 8.73 -6.85
CA GLU A 21 -6.59 7.45 -6.51
C GLU A 21 -6.19 7.00 -5.12
N SER A 22 -7.03 6.20 -4.47
CA SER A 22 -6.73 5.64 -3.14
C SER A 22 -6.37 4.16 -3.27
N LEU A 23 -5.76 3.57 -2.24
CA LEU A 23 -5.53 2.12 -2.22
C LEU A 23 -6.84 1.33 -2.37
N LEU A 24 -7.96 1.89 -1.86
CA LEU A 24 -9.30 1.31 -2.00
C LEU A 24 -9.84 1.35 -3.43
N SER A 25 -9.45 2.32 -4.26
CA SER A 25 -9.95 2.42 -5.64
C SER A 25 -9.04 1.71 -6.66
N LEU A 26 -7.74 1.60 -6.37
CA LEU A 26 -6.75 1.04 -7.29
C LEU A 26 -6.85 -0.48 -7.45
N PHE A 27 -7.06 -1.20 -6.36
CA PHE A 27 -6.89 -2.66 -6.34
C PHE A 27 -8.22 -3.40 -6.27
N SER A 28 -8.25 -4.62 -6.80
CA SER A 28 -9.43 -5.51 -6.74
C SER A 28 -9.75 -5.91 -5.29
N PRO A 29 -10.98 -6.34 -4.97
CA PRO A 29 -11.29 -6.90 -3.65
C PRO A 29 -10.35 -8.06 -3.28
N GLU A 30 -10.05 -8.96 -4.22
CA GLU A 30 -9.13 -10.09 -3.98
C GLU A 30 -7.72 -9.62 -3.59
N ASP A 31 -7.21 -8.60 -4.28
CA ASP A 31 -5.89 -8.02 -4.00
C ASP A 31 -5.87 -7.25 -2.67
N ARG A 32 -6.94 -6.53 -2.32
CA ARG A 32 -7.04 -5.79 -1.04
C ARG A 32 -6.90 -6.72 0.18
N PHE A 33 -7.35 -7.96 0.05
CA PHE A 33 -7.29 -8.96 1.11
C PHE A 33 -6.10 -9.93 0.98
N LYS A 34 -5.18 -9.71 0.03
CA LYS A 34 -3.93 -10.47 -0.01
C LYS A 34 -3.15 -10.26 1.27
N ASN A 35 -2.67 -11.37 1.83
CA ASN A 35 -1.79 -11.35 2.98
C ASN A 35 -0.42 -10.81 2.59
N THR A 36 0.14 -9.95 3.43
CA THR A 36 1.55 -9.58 3.42
C THR A 36 2.18 -9.97 4.75
N ARG A 37 3.50 -10.15 4.74
CA ARG A 37 4.29 -10.45 5.94
C ARG A 37 5.00 -9.18 6.39
N VAL A 38 4.84 -8.84 7.66
CA VAL A 38 5.61 -7.78 8.32
C VAL A 38 7.06 -8.25 8.49
N LEU A 39 8.02 -7.44 8.07
CA LEU A 39 9.44 -7.78 8.07
C LEU A 39 10.21 -7.21 9.26
N VAL A 40 9.68 -6.15 9.88
CA VAL A 40 10.31 -5.37 10.95
C VAL A 40 9.24 -4.97 11.97
N ASP A 41 9.64 -4.83 13.23
CA ASP A 41 8.70 -4.44 14.28
C ASP A 41 8.28 -2.96 14.13
N ALA A 42 6.98 -2.72 14.29
CA ALA A 42 6.39 -1.39 14.33
C ALA A 42 5.19 -1.36 15.29
N VAL A 43 4.95 -0.20 15.89
CA VAL A 43 3.79 0.00 16.76
C VAL A 43 2.70 0.75 16.02
N GLU A 44 1.50 0.76 16.58
CA GLU A 44 0.40 1.58 16.08
C GLU A 44 0.83 3.04 15.81
N ASN A 45 0.25 3.65 14.78
CA ASN A 45 0.54 5.02 14.34
C ASN A 45 1.93 5.26 13.74
N THR A 46 2.79 4.23 13.66
CA THR A 46 4.05 4.33 12.90
C THR A 46 3.76 4.75 11.46
N THR A 47 4.50 5.72 10.95
CA THR A 47 4.36 6.18 9.56
C THR A 47 5.22 5.32 8.65
N VAL A 48 4.62 4.86 7.54
CA VAL A 48 5.27 4.08 6.50
C VAL A 48 5.06 4.75 5.15
N SER A 49 6.13 4.87 4.36
CA SER A 49 6.04 5.25 2.95
C SER A 49 5.59 4.02 2.16
N VAL A 50 4.51 4.19 1.38
CA VAL A 50 3.97 3.18 0.47
C VAL A 50 4.29 3.61 -0.95
N SER A 51 5.19 2.87 -1.59
CA SER A 51 5.58 3.06 -2.98
C SER A 51 4.86 2.05 -3.86
N LEU A 52 4.01 2.55 -4.76
CA LEU A 52 3.45 1.81 -5.89
C LEU A 52 4.46 1.93 -7.04
N GLU A 53 5.18 0.86 -7.35
CA GLU A 53 6.37 0.91 -8.22
C GLU A 53 6.14 1.72 -9.51
N ASN A 54 6.82 2.87 -9.60
CA ASN A 54 6.74 3.84 -10.70
C ASN A 54 5.33 4.43 -10.98
N LEU A 55 4.34 4.16 -10.12
CA LEU A 55 2.96 4.60 -10.28
C LEU A 55 2.59 5.72 -9.30
N GLY A 56 3.10 5.69 -8.08
CA GLY A 56 2.83 6.73 -7.09
C GLY A 56 3.39 6.38 -5.71
N GLU A 57 3.45 7.36 -4.83
CA GLU A 57 3.94 7.18 -3.46
C GLU A 57 3.05 7.96 -2.48
N ILE A 58 2.91 7.43 -1.26
CA ILE A 58 2.16 8.06 -0.19
C ILE A 58 2.63 7.61 1.19
N ASP A 59 2.62 8.51 2.16
CA ASP A 59 2.86 8.17 3.57
C ASP A 59 1.55 7.84 4.28
N LEU A 60 1.49 6.64 4.86
CA LEU A 60 0.34 6.13 5.60
C LEU A 60 0.72 5.76 7.03
N LYS A 61 -0.24 5.84 7.96
CA LYS A 61 -0.07 5.33 9.32
C LYS A 61 -0.53 3.88 9.47
N LEU A 62 0.27 3.08 10.16
CA LEU A 62 -0.08 1.73 10.55
C LEU A 62 -1.21 1.73 11.59
N GLY A 63 -2.11 0.75 11.48
CA GLY A 63 -3.13 0.44 12.50
C GLY A 63 -2.52 -0.31 13.70
N ASP A 64 -3.32 -1.13 14.38
CA ASP A 64 -2.93 -1.91 15.58
C ASP A 64 -1.52 -2.52 15.53
N ASP A 65 -0.91 -2.75 16.69
CA ASP A 65 0.48 -3.22 16.86
C ASP A 65 0.95 -4.25 15.81
N MET A 66 2.03 -3.90 15.10
CA MET A 66 2.59 -4.62 13.95
C MET A 66 3.89 -5.32 14.32
N GLU A 67 3.81 -6.62 14.59
CA GLU A 67 4.98 -7.41 14.98
C GLU A 67 5.65 -8.10 13.78
N LYS A 68 6.97 -8.24 13.83
CA LYS A 68 7.75 -8.96 12.82
C LYS A 68 7.25 -10.39 12.66
N GLY A 69 7.05 -10.79 11.40
CA GLY A 69 6.58 -12.11 11.03
C GLY A 69 5.06 -12.27 11.02
N GLN A 70 4.31 -11.30 11.55
CA GLN A 70 2.86 -11.29 11.49
C GLN A 70 2.37 -11.24 10.03
N LYS A 71 1.33 -12.01 9.73
CA LYS A 71 0.64 -11.98 8.43
C LYS A 71 -0.65 -11.19 8.57
N LYS A 72 -0.78 -10.12 7.80
CA LYS A 72 -1.95 -9.23 7.78
C LYS A 72 -2.38 -9.01 6.34
N THR A 73 -3.67 -8.77 6.11
CA THR A 73 -4.11 -8.29 4.81
C THR A 73 -3.62 -6.87 4.57
N ILE A 74 -3.38 -6.48 3.32
CA ILE A 74 -2.89 -5.13 3.00
C ILE A 74 -3.80 -4.04 3.56
N MET A 75 -5.12 -4.21 3.46
CA MET A 75 -6.03 -3.24 4.06
C MET A 75 -5.85 -3.14 5.58
N THR A 76 -5.71 -4.27 6.28
CA THR A 76 -5.56 -4.26 7.75
C THR A 76 -4.25 -3.68 8.27
N LEU A 77 -3.27 -3.39 7.40
CA LEU A 77 -2.03 -2.75 7.81
C LEU A 77 -2.22 -1.29 8.20
N PHE A 78 -3.14 -0.59 7.53
CA PHE A 78 -3.29 0.85 7.68
C PHE A 78 -4.58 1.18 8.42
N TRP A 79 -4.60 2.33 9.10
CA TRP A 79 -5.85 2.89 9.62
C TRP A 79 -6.91 3.06 8.53
N PHE A 80 -8.20 2.99 8.91
CA PHE A 80 -9.29 3.08 7.96
C PHE A 80 -9.26 4.38 7.13
N ASN A 81 -9.01 5.53 7.78
CA ASN A 81 -8.91 6.84 7.12
C ASN A 81 -7.64 7.01 6.27
N GLU A 82 -6.58 6.25 6.56
CA GLU A 82 -5.34 6.28 5.78
C GLU A 82 -5.53 5.61 4.42
N ARG A 83 -6.33 4.54 4.35
CA ARG A 83 -6.60 3.77 3.12
C ARG A 83 -7.31 4.60 2.03
N SER A 84 -8.02 5.65 2.41
CA SER A 84 -8.76 6.54 1.51
C SER A 84 -7.95 7.77 1.07
N LYS A 85 -6.74 7.98 1.60
CA LYS A 85 -5.88 9.07 1.15
C LYS A 85 -5.52 8.90 -0.32
N LEU A 86 -5.40 10.04 -1.00
CA LEU A 86 -5.20 10.10 -2.44
C LEU A 86 -3.71 10.10 -2.79
N ILE A 87 -3.36 9.20 -3.70
CA ILE A 87 -2.05 9.04 -4.33
C ILE A 87 -2.16 9.69 -5.71
N THR A 88 -1.21 10.58 -6.03
CA THR A 88 -1.13 11.16 -7.37
C THR A 88 -0.39 10.19 -8.29
N MET A 89 -1.04 9.80 -9.39
CA MET A 89 -0.47 8.86 -10.36
C MET A 89 0.61 9.55 -11.19
N MET A 90 1.80 8.93 -11.25
CA MET A 90 2.99 9.49 -11.91
C MET A 90 3.07 9.13 -13.40
N LYS A 91 2.34 8.10 -13.82
CA LYS A 91 2.27 7.62 -15.20
C LYS A 91 0.93 6.94 -15.47
N ASP A 92 0.68 6.64 -16.75
CA ASP A 92 -0.47 5.84 -17.16
C ASP A 92 -0.22 4.35 -16.83
N ALA A 93 -1.29 3.63 -16.47
CA ALA A 93 -1.28 2.18 -16.28
C ALA A 93 -2.66 1.57 -16.60
N GLY A 94 -2.66 0.32 -17.01
CA GLY A 94 -3.84 -0.43 -17.42
C GLY A 94 -4.48 -1.24 -16.30
N ALA A 95 -5.79 -1.45 -16.40
CA ALA A 95 -6.48 -2.47 -15.62
C ALA A 95 -5.86 -3.84 -15.92
N GLY A 96 -5.58 -4.63 -14.87
CA GLY A 96 -4.92 -5.91 -15.00
C GLY A 96 -3.40 -5.87 -14.83
N ASP A 97 -2.77 -4.68 -14.86
CA ASP A 97 -1.33 -4.56 -14.62
C ASP A 97 -0.99 -4.96 -13.19
N THR A 98 0.11 -5.72 -13.05
CA THR A 98 0.69 -6.03 -11.74
C THR A 98 1.55 -4.86 -11.28
N VAL A 99 1.24 -4.34 -10.10
CA VAL A 99 1.97 -3.28 -9.42
C VAL A 99 2.60 -3.86 -8.16
N LYS A 100 3.91 -3.68 -8.03
CA LYS A 100 4.60 -3.98 -6.79
C LYS A 100 4.37 -2.86 -5.79
N ILE A 101 3.90 -3.24 -4.61
CA ILE A 101 3.83 -2.39 -3.43
C ILE A 101 5.07 -2.67 -2.59
N ASN A 102 5.83 -1.62 -2.31
CA ASN A 102 6.89 -1.65 -1.29
C ASN A 102 6.51 -0.67 -0.18
N MET A 103 6.57 -1.13 1.05
CA MET A 103 6.28 -0.32 2.24
C MET A 103 7.57 -0.16 3.02
N TYR A 104 7.92 1.07 3.37
CA TYR A 104 9.14 1.39 4.11
C TYR A 104 8.78 2.09 5.40
N LYS A 105 9.28 1.58 6.52
CA LYS A 105 9.21 2.29 7.79
C LYS A 105 10.10 3.52 7.70
N LEU A 106 9.49 4.68 7.94
CA LEU A 106 10.21 5.94 8.13
C LEU A 106 10.68 5.93 9.59
N ASP A 107 11.96 6.22 9.81
CA ASP A 107 12.61 6.08 11.13
C ASP A 107 11.98 7.00 12.18
#